data_AF-A0A2S6TYR0-F1
#
_entry.id   AF-A0A2S6TYR0-F1
#
_cell.length_a   1.000
_cell.length_b   1.000
_cell.length_c   1.000
_cell.angle_alpha   90.00
_cell.angle_beta   90.00
_cell.angle_gamma   90.00
#
_symmetry.space_group_name_H-M   'P 1'
#
loop_
_entity.id
_entity.type
_entity.pdbx_description
1 polymer ?
#
loop_
_entity_poly.entity_id
_entity_poly.type
_entity_poly.pdbx_seq_one_letter_code
_entity_poly.pdbx_strand_id
1 'polypeptide(L)'
;MKNICSNSKLSQYSIWILGYVLLVGLSITYRPLLPVDETRYLSVAWEMWLRSDFLVPYLNGEPYSHKPPLLFWSINAGWAVFGVNELWPRLVAPIFGFGCLWITYAIANYFYPNTKSGFYSILILLGCFYWGTYTTLTMFDLIITFWTLLGIFGLIAVTRGFILKGWSLVGFSIGLGILSKGPVIFLFILPCIILAPFWTHQKINYTWSKWYLSSFVAILIGVIIALLWAVPAGIHGGAEYQKAIFWG
;
A
#
# COMPACT_ATOMS: atom_id res chain seq x y z
N MET A 1 -20.75 -30.66 -15.28
CA MET A 1 -19.39 -30.34 -14.77
C MET A 1 -19.08 -28.84 -14.71
N LYS A 2 -19.40 -28.00 -15.72
CA LYS A 2 -19.17 -26.54 -15.66
C LYS A 2 -19.87 -25.84 -14.46
N ASN A 3 -21.12 -26.18 -14.14
CA ASN A 3 -21.87 -25.58 -13.03
C ASN A 3 -21.34 -25.92 -11.63
N ILE A 4 -20.72 -27.08 -11.45
CA ILE A 4 -20.12 -27.48 -10.16
C ILE A 4 -18.81 -26.71 -9.92
N CYS A 5 -18.03 -26.49 -10.98
CA CYS A 5 -16.78 -25.72 -10.92
C CYS A 5 -17.00 -24.21 -10.76
N SER A 6 -18.11 -23.65 -11.26
CA SER A 6 -18.47 -22.25 -10.99
C SER A 6 -18.92 -22.05 -9.55
N ASN A 7 -19.75 -22.97 -9.02
CA ASN A 7 -20.25 -22.90 -7.66
C ASN A 7 -19.13 -23.03 -6.62
N SER A 8 -18.10 -23.84 -6.89
CA SER A 8 -16.95 -23.98 -5.98
C SER A 8 -16.06 -22.73 -5.93
N LYS A 9 -15.89 -22.01 -7.05
CA LYS A 9 -15.17 -20.73 -7.07
C LYS A 9 -15.94 -19.63 -6.36
N LEU A 10 -17.24 -19.50 -6.60
CA LEU A 10 -18.12 -18.56 -5.89
C LEU A 10 -18.07 -18.80 -4.37
N SER A 11 -18.16 -20.06 -3.94
CA SER A 11 -18.03 -20.44 -2.53
C SER A 11 -16.66 -20.06 -1.93
N GLN A 12 -15.57 -20.23 -2.68
CA GLN A 12 -14.23 -19.83 -2.25
C GLN A 12 -14.09 -18.32 -2.08
N TYR A 13 -14.65 -17.50 -2.96
CA TYR A 13 -14.61 -16.04 -2.76
C TYR A 13 -15.41 -15.62 -1.53
N SER A 14 -16.60 -16.19 -1.37
CA SER A 14 -17.46 -15.86 -0.23
C SER A 14 -16.83 -16.18 1.12
N ILE A 15 -16.08 -17.30 1.26
CA ILE A 15 -15.55 -17.71 2.55
C ILE A 15 -14.43 -16.79 3.07
N TRP A 16 -13.48 -16.39 2.22
CA TRP A 16 -12.38 -15.53 2.68
C TRP A 16 -12.82 -14.07 2.83
N ILE A 17 -13.74 -13.60 1.99
CA ILE A 17 -14.34 -12.26 2.15
C ILE A 17 -15.09 -12.20 3.48
N LEU A 18 -15.90 -13.22 3.78
CA LEU A 18 -16.59 -13.31 5.06
C LEU A 18 -15.59 -13.35 6.23
N GLY A 19 -14.55 -14.18 6.14
CA GLY A 19 -13.51 -14.23 7.17
C GLY A 19 -12.81 -12.89 7.38
N TYR A 20 -12.53 -12.16 6.30
CA TYR A 20 -11.94 -10.82 6.36
C TYR A 20 -12.87 -9.80 7.01
N VAL A 21 -14.14 -9.77 6.59
CA VAL A 21 -15.16 -8.88 7.16
C VAL A 21 -15.39 -9.17 8.64
N LEU A 22 -15.42 -10.45 9.03
CA LEU A 22 -15.55 -10.84 10.43
C LEU A 22 -14.32 -10.39 11.24
N LEU A 23 -13.10 -10.60 10.75
CA LEU A 23 -11.89 -10.14 11.42
C LEU A 23 -11.91 -8.63 11.65
N VAL A 24 -12.20 -7.85 10.60
CA VAL A 24 -12.23 -6.38 10.67
C VAL A 24 -13.38 -5.91 11.56
N GLY A 25 -14.58 -6.47 11.39
CA GLY A 25 -15.77 -6.10 12.18
C GLY A 25 -15.61 -6.40 13.67
N LEU A 26 -15.09 -7.58 14.02
CA LEU A 26 -14.80 -7.93 15.41
C LEU A 26 -13.76 -6.99 16.01
N SER A 27 -12.70 -6.67 15.26
CA SER A 27 -11.70 -5.73 15.75
C SER A 27 -12.27 -4.33 15.99
N ILE A 28 -13.04 -3.79 15.05
CA ILE A 28 -13.63 -2.46 15.21
C ILE A 28 -14.55 -2.42 16.44
N THR A 29 -15.28 -3.51 16.68
CA THR A 29 -16.24 -3.61 17.79
C THR A 29 -15.57 -3.77 19.16
N TYR A 30 -14.57 -4.64 19.27
CA TYR A 30 -14.06 -5.09 20.58
C TYR A 30 -12.70 -4.51 20.97
N ARG A 31 -11.98 -3.89 20.03
CA ARG A 31 -10.60 -3.46 20.26
C ARG A 31 -10.50 -1.93 20.23
N PRO A 32 -10.07 -1.28 21.34
CA PRO A 32 -9.85 0.15 21.36
C PRO A 32 -8.59 0.50 20.54
N LEU A 33 -8.45 1.77 20.16
CA LEU A 33 -7.21 2.28 19.58
C LEU A 33 -6.05 2.09 20.57
N LEU A 34 -4.96 1.45 20.14
CA LEU A 34 -3.83 1.20 21.02
C LEU A 34 -2.83 2.36 20.99
N PRO A 35 -2.38 2.83 22.16
CA PRO A 35 -1.23 3.72 22.26
C PRO A 35 0.07 2.95 21.94
N VAL A 36 1.13 3.62 21.50
CA VAL A 36 1.21 5.07 21.18
C VAL A 36 0.89 5.38 19.72
N ASP A 37 1.00 4.40 18.84
CA ASP A 37 1.07 4.68 17.40
C ASP A 37 -0.28 5.10 16.81
N GLU A 38 -1.37 4.36 17.06
CA GLU A 38 -2.65 4.72 16.44
C GLU A 38 -3.23 6.00 17.01
N THR A 39 -3.10 6.21 18.32
CA THR A 39 -3.52 7.47 18.95
C THR A 39 -2.70 8.64 18.40
N ARG A 40 -1.38 8.47 18.22
CA ARG A 40 -0.53 9.47 17.56
C ARG A 40 -1.00 9.77 16.14
N TYR A 41 -1.21 8.75 15.31
CA TYR A 41 -1.57 8.97 13.91
C TYR A 41 -2.95 9.59 13.73
N LEU A 42 -3.89 9.23 14.60
CA LEU A 42 -5.20 9.88 14.66
C LEU A 42 -5.10 11.33 15.12
N SER A 43 -4.30 11.64 16.14
CA SER A 43 -4.06 13.02 16.56
C SER A 43 -3.47 13.86 15.43
N VAL A 44 -2.52 13.32 14.67
CA VAL A 44 -1.95 14.03 13.50
C VAL A 44 -3.02 14.29 12.44
N ALA A 45 -3.79 13.27 12.07
CA ALA A 45 -4.88 13.44 11.10
C ALA A 45 -5.93 14.46 11.59
N TRP A 46 -6.25 14.42 12.89
CA TRP A 46 -7.18 15.32 13.54
C TRP A 46 -6.70 16.77 13.54
N GLU A 47 -5.41 17.02 13.81
CA GLU A 47 -4.86 18.37 13.72
C GLU A 47 -4.84 18.90 12.29
N MET A 48 -4.51 18.06 11.30
CA MET A 48 -4.62 18.44 9.89
C MET A 48 -6.07 18.83 9.54
N TRP A 49 -7.05 18.06 10.02
CA TRP A 49 -8.47 18.34 9.83
C TRP A 49 -8.89 19.67 10.47
N LEU A 50 -8.59 19.88 11.76
CA LEU A 50 -8.95 21.09 12.51
C LEU A 50 -8.32 22.36 11.92
N ARG A 51 -7.08 22.25 11.44
CA ARG A 51 -6.33 23.37 10.85
C ARG A 51 -6.70 23.65 9.40
N SER A 52 -7.41 22.72 8.74
CA SER A 52 -7.57 22.73 7.27
C SER A 52 -6.24 22.82 6.52
N ASP A 53 -5.17 22.31 7.14
CA ASP A 53 -3.83 22.25 6.58
C ASP A 53 -3.50 20.77 6.31
N PHE A 54 -3.53 20.42 5.03
CA PHE A 54 -3.22 19.07 4.58
C PHE A 54 -1.79 18.93 4.04
N LEU A 55 -0.98 19.99 4.10
CA LEU A 55 0.36 19.99 3.54
C LEU A 55 1.39 19.58 4.59
N VAL A 56 1.38 20.22 5.76
CA VAL A 56 2.31 19.96 6.87
C VAL A 56 1.56 19.27 8.01
N PRO A 57 1.89 18.00 8.35
CA PRO A 57 1.30 17.34 9.52
C PRO A 57 1.78 17.99 10.82
N TYR A 58 0.90 18.08 11.82
CA TYR A 58 1.21 18.59 13.16
C TYR A 58 0.85 17.54 14.22
N LEU A 59 1.58 17.55 15.34
CA LEU A 59 1.27 16.79 16.53
C LEU A 59 1.53 17.63 17.78
N ASN A 60 0.50 17.84 18.58
CA ASN A 60 0.49 18.71 19.75
C ASN A 60 0.99 20.13 19.44
N GLY A 61 0.60 20.68 18.29
CA GLY A 61 0.97 22.03 17.87
C GLY A 61 2.35 22.16 17.21
N GLU A 62 3.15 21.10 17.15
CA GLU A 62 4.47 21.09 16.52
C GLU A 62 4.47 20.35 15.17
N PRO A 63 5.28 20.79 14.17
CA PRO A 63 5.40 20.07 12.91
C PRO A 63 5.85 18.62 13.09
N TYR A 64 5.10 17.68 12.53
CA TYR A 64 5.34 16.24 12.64
C TYR A 64 6.03 15.70 11.38
N SER A 65 7.35 15.54 11.44
CA SER A 65 8.20 15.11 10.31
C SER A 65 8.46 13.60 10.25
N HIS A 66 7.98 12.82 11.23
CA HIS A 66 8.36 11.41 11.37
C HIS A 66 7.75 10.48 10.31
N LYS A 67 6.63 10.87 9.70
CA LYS A 67 5.94 10.09 8.66
C LYS A 67 5.41 10.97 7.52
N PRO A 68 5.50 10.51 6.27
CA PRO A 68 4.83 11.14 5.14
C PRO A 68 3.29 11.03 5.22
N PRO A 69 2.53 11.75 4.38
CA PRO A 69 1.17 12.16 4.70
C PRO A 69 0.09 11.16 4.26
N LEU A 70 0.41 10.09 3.52
CA LEU A 70 -0.61 9.31 2.81
C LEU A 70 -1.65 8.65 3.75
N LEU A 71 -1.23 8.19 4.93
CA LEU A 71 -2.19 7.68 5.93
C LEU A 71 -3.15 8.79 6.38
N PHE A 72 -2.62 9.97 6.71
CA PHE A 72 -3.41 11.10 7.19
C PHE A 72 -4.35 11.62 6.11
N TRP A 73 -3.89 11.71 4.86
CA TRP A 73 -4.73 12.04 3.71
C TRP A 73 -5.83 11.02 3.50
N SER A 74 -5.55 9.72 3.66
CA SER A 74 -6.56 8.66 3.54
C SER A 74 -7.63 8.79 4.63
N ILE A 75 -7.24 9.16 5.85
CA ILE A 75 -8.17 9.43 6.95
C ILE A 75 -9.03 10.66 6.63
N ASN A 76 -8.40 11.79 6.33
CA ASN A 76 -9.08 13.06 6.05
C ASN A 76 -9.99 12.99 4.82
N ALA A 77 -9.59 12.25 3.78
CA ALA A 77 -10.42 12.03 2.60
C ALA A 77 -11.73 11.33 2.94
N GLY A 78 -11.73 10.34 3.82
CA GLY A 78 -13.00 9.73 4.24
C GLY A 78 -13.78 10.55 5.23
N TRP A 79 -13.14 11.35 6.09
CA TRP A 79 -13.90 12.33 6.89
C TRP A 79 -14.57 13.39 6.01
N ALA A 80 -13.96 13.78 4.89
CA ALA A 80 -14.59 14.68 3.92
C ALA A 80 -15.83 14.07 3.24
N VAL A 81 -15.86 12.75 3.05
CA VAL A 81 -16.96 12.03 2.38
C VAL A 81 -18.05 11.56 3.35
N PHE A 82 -17.65 11.01 4.50
CA PHE A 82 -18.52 10.33 5.45
C PHE A 82 -18.76 11.13 6.74
N GLY A 83 -18.19 12.33 6.84
CA GLY A 83 -18.16 13.11 8.08
C GLY A 83 -17.12 12.59 9.08
N VAL A 84 -16.75 13.41 10.06
CA VAL A 84 -15.83 13.01 11.14
C VAL A 84 -16.45 11.90 11.97
N ASN A 85 -15.80 10.75 12.02
CA ASN A 85 -16.22 9.58 12.78
C ASN A 85 -15.03 8.68 13.15
N GLU A 86 -15.22 7.76 14.09
CA GLU A 86 -14.17 6.82 14.52
C GLU A 86 -14.01 5.59 13.63
N LEU A 87 -15.02 5.28 12.81
CA LEU A 87 -15.07 4.07 11.99
C LEU A 87 -14.11 4.16 10.81
N TRP A 88 -14.12 5.29 10.09
CA TRP A 88 -13.35 5.45 8.87
C TRP A 88 -11.84 5.28 9.08
N PRO A 89 -11.20 5.95 10.07
CA PRO A 89 -9.77 5.77 10.29
C PRO A 89 -9.37 4.32 10.52
N ARG A 90 -10.20 3.56 11.24
CA ARG A 90 -10.00 2.13 11.53
C ARG A 90 -10.19 1.24 10.30
N LEU A 91 -10.85 1.73 9.25
CA LEU A 91 -11.04 1.02 7.98
C LEU A 91 -9.93 1.28 6.96
N VAL A 92 -9.13 2.35 7.10
CA VAL A 92 -8.10 2.71 6.12
C VAL A 92 -7.12 1.56 5.90
N ALA A 93 -6.46 1.07 6.96
CA ALA A 93 -5.51 -0.03 6.85
C ALA A 93 -6.15 -1.34 6.35
N PRO A 94 -7.34 -1.77 6.84
CA PRO A 94 -8.07 -2.88 6.25
C PRO A 94 -8.36 -2.75 4.75
N ILE A 95 -8.73 -1.56 4.26
CA ILE A 95 -9.01 -1.39 2.82
C ILE A 95 -7.76 -1.73 1.98
N PHE A 96 -6.58 -1.27 2.41
CA PHE A 96 -5.32 -1.64 1.76
C PHE A 96 -4.99 -3.13 1.96
N GLY A 97 -5.24 -3.68 3.14
CA GLY A 97 -5.08 -5.11 3.43
C GLY A 97 -5.91 -6.01 2.52
N PHE A 98 -7.17 -5.65 2.27
CA PHE A 98 -8.02 -6.35 1.31
C PHE A 98 -7.43 -6.31 -0.10
N GLY A 99 -6.94 -5.14 -0.52
CA GLY A 99 -6.23 -4.97 -1.79
C GLY A 99 -4.99 -5.87 -1.89
N CYS A 100 -4.22 -6.01 -0.81
CA CYS A 100 -3.07 -6.90 -0.76
C CYS A 100 -3.47 -8.37 -0.95
N LEU A 101 -4.55 -8.83 -0.30
CA LEU A 101 -5.06 -10.20 -0.48
C LEU A 101 -5.44 -10.45 -1.94
N TRP A 102 -6.11 -9.48 -2.56
CA TRP A 102 -6.50 -9.56 -3.98
C TRP A 102 -5.29 -9.63 -4.92
N ILE A 103 -4.29 -8.76 -4.72
CA ILE A 103 -3.09 -8.76 -5.55
C ILE A 103 -2.29 -10.04 -5.34
N THR A 104 -2.16 -10.52 -4.10
CA THR A 104 -1.49 -11.78 -3.78
C THR A 104 -2.18 -12.96 -4.48
N TYR A 105 -3.52 -13.01 -4.43
CA TYR A 105 -4.31 -14.00 -5.15
C TYR A 105 -4.02 -13.97 -6.66
N ALA A 106 -3.96 -12.77 -7.25
CA ALA A 106 -3.67 -12.61 -8.67
C ALA A 106 -2.24 -13.07 -9.03
N ILE A 107 -1.24 -12.75 -8.19
CA ILE A 107 0.16 -13.17 -8.37
C ILE A 107 0.29 -14.70 -8.22
N ALA A 108 -0.34 -15.30 -7.21
CA ALA A 108 -0.28 -16.74 -6.99
C ALA A 108 -0.91 -17.55 -8.13
N ASN A 109 -2.04 -17.10 -8.67
CA ASN A 109 -2.66 -17.71 -9.84
C ASN A 109 -1.87 -17.48 -11.13
N TYR A 110 -1.08 -16.41 -11.19
CA TYR A 110 -0.17 -16.17 -12.30
C TYR A 110 0.97 -17.20 -12.32
N PHE A 111 1.64 -17.43 -11.19
CA PHE A 111 2.75 -18.38 -11.13
C PHE A 111 2.30 -19.85 -11.16
N TYR A 112 1.11 -20.15 -10.64
CA TYR A 112 0.58 -21.52 -10.57
C TYR A 112 -0.82 -21.60 -11.22
N PRO A 113 -0.91 -21.43 -12.54
CA PRO A 113 -2.19 -21.46 -13.24
C PRO A 113 -2.86 -22.83 -13.13
N ASN A 114 -4.20 -22.85 -13.19
CA ASN A 114 -5.04 -24.05 -13.05
C ASN A 114 -4.94 -24.78 -11.69
N THR A 115 -4.34 -24.14 -10.68
CA THR A 115 -4.32 -24.65 -9.31
C THR A 115 -5.25 -23.83 -8.40
N LYS A 116 -5.34 -24.20 -7.12
CA LYS A 116 -6.00 -23.40 -6.07
C LYS A 116 -5.00 -22.50 -5.33
N SER A 117 -3.83 -22.22 -5.90
CA SER A 117 -2.76 -21.42 -5.27
C SER A 117 -3.24 -20.05 -4.80
N GLY A 118 -4.03 -19.34 -5.61
CA GLY A 118 -4.60 -18.05 -5.21
C GLY A 118 -5.42 -18.17 -3.94
N PHE A 119 -6.33 -19.15 -3.88
CA PHE A 119 -7.16 -19.37 -2.69
C PHE A 119 -6.32 -19.73 -1.46
N TYR A 120 -5.37 -20.66 -1.60
CA TYR A 120 -4.51 -21.04 -0.49
C TYR A 120 -3.58 -19.90 -0.03
N SER A 121 -3.12 -19.03 -0.93
CA SER A 121 -2.30 -17.87 -0.56
C SER A 121 -3.07 -16.90 0.35
N ILE A 122 -4.37 -16.69 0.09
CA ILE A 122 -5.22 -15.88 0.97
C ILE A 122 -5.39 -16.57 2.31
N LEU A 123 -5.70 -17.88 2.34
CA LEU A 123 -5.88 -18.60 3.60
C LEU A 123 -4.61 -18.59 4.47
N ILE A 124 -3.44 -18.76 3.84
CA ILE A 124 -2.15 -18.66 4.54
C ILE A 124 -1.99 -17.27 5.14
N LEU A 125 -2.21 -16.20 4.37
CA LEU A 125 -2.12 -14.84 4.88
C LEU A 125 -3.11 -14.57 6.00
N LEU A 126 -4.39 -14.93 5.85
CA LEU A 126 -5.39 -14.75 6.90
C LEU A 126 -5.08 -15.56 8.17
N GLY A 127 -4.44 -16.72 8.03
CA GLY A 127 -3.97 -17.54 9.14
C GLY A 127 -2.67 -17.03 9.79
N CYS A 128 -1.94 -16.11 9.14
CA CYS A 128 -0.74 -15.53 9.71
C CYS A 128 -1.09 -14.53 10.82
N PHE A 129 -0.57 -14.78 12.02
CA PHE A 129 -0.77 -13.92 13.19
C PHE A 129 -0.46 -12.44 12.91
N TYR A 130 0.67 -12.15 12.27
CA TYR A 130 1.06 -10.78 11.94
C TYR A 130 0.10 -10.13 10.95
N TRP A 131 -0.40 -10.86 9.96
CA TRP A 131 -1.36 -10.32 9.01
C TRP A 131 -2.68 -9.98 9.69
N GLY A 132 -3.21 -10.90 10.51
CA GLY A 132 -4.43 -10.68 11.26
C GLY A 132 -4.33 -9.48 12.20
N THR A 133 -3.17 -9.32 12.86
CA THR A 133 -2.90 -8.20 13.76
C THR A 133 -2.75 -6.89 12.99
N TYR A 134 -1.87 -6.81 11.99
CA TYR A 134 -1.64 -5.54 11.27
C TYR A 134 -2.83 -5.12 10.40
N THR A 135 -3.72 -6.04 10.03
CA THR A 135 -5.02 -5.72 9.42
C THR A 135 -5.91 -4.89 10.32
N THR A 136 -5.80 -5.05 11.64
CA THR A 136 -6.68 -4.37 12.58
C THR A 136 -6.11 -3.08 13.15
N LEU A 137 -4.83 -2.80 12.91
CA LEU A 137 -4.14 -1.61 13.38
C LEU A 137 -4.20 -0.48 12.35
N THR A 138 -4.49 0.73 12.79
CA THR A 138 -4.38 1.94 11.96
C THR A 138 -2.91 2.32 11.76
N MET A 139 -2.23 1.63 10.85
CA MET A 139 -0.78 1.73 10.63
C MET A 139 -0.43 1.93 9.15
N PHE A 140 0.79 2.40 8.89
CA PHE A 140 1.33 2.60 7.54
C PHE A 140 1.69 1.28 6.83
N ASP A 141 1.86 0.20 7.60
CA ASP A 141 2.44 -1.07 7.14
C ASP A 141 1.63 -1.71 6.01
N LEU A 142 0.31 -1.82 6.15
CA LEU A 142 -0.52 -2.37 5.06
C LEU A 142 -0.59 -1.45 3.84
N ILE A 143 -0.46 -0.14 4.02
CA ILE A 143 -0.43 0.82 2.91
C ILE A 143 0.82 0.61 2.08
N ILE A 144 2.00 0.57 2.70
CA ILE A 144 3.25 0.30 1.96
C ILE A 144 3.28 -1.12 1.39
N THR A 145 2.74 -2.12 2.10
CA THR A 145 2.61 -3.49 1.57
C THR A 145 1.76 -3.51 0.31
N PHE A 146 0.63 -2.79 0.28
CA PHE A 146 -0.22 -2.70 -0.91
C PHE A 146 0.52 -2.12 -2.10
N TRP A 147 1.17 -0.97 -1.93
CA TRP A 147 1.94 -0.34 -3.01
C TRP A 147 3.12 -1.21 -3.44
N THR A 148 3.78 -1.89 -2.51
CA THR A 148 4.84 -2.86 -2.84
C THR A 148 4.31 -4.00 -3.69
N LEU A 149 3.19 -4.63 -3.30
CA LEU A 149 2.56 -5.70 -4.07
C LEU A 149 2.08 -5.21 -5.44
N LEU A 150 1.53 -4.00 -5.52
CA LEU A 150 1.10 -3.41 -6.79
C LEU A 150 2.28 -3.12 -7.72
N GLY A 151 3.42 -2.69 -7.17
CA GLY A 151 4.66 -2.50 -7.92
C GLY A 151 5.20 -3.82 -8.45
N ILE A 152 5.25 -4.87 -7.63
CA ILE A 152 5.64 -6.23 -8.04
C ILE A 152 4.68 -6.76 -9.12
N PHE A 153 3.37 -6.55 -8.95
CA PHE A 153 2.37 -6.90 -9.95
C PHE A 153 2.59 -6.15 -11.27
N GLY A 154 3.00 -4.87 -11.19
CA GLY A 154 3.43 -4.07 -12.34
C GLY A 154 4.63 -4.68 -13.06
N LEU A 155 5.67 -5.11 -12.32
CA LEU A 155 6.85 -5.79 -12.90
C LEU A 155 6.44 -7.09 -13.61
N ILE A 156 5.57 -7.89 -13.00
CA ILE A 156 5.01 -9.08 -13.64
C ILE A 156 4.23 -8.71 -14.91
N ALA A 157 3.49 -7.61 -14.92
CA ALA A 157 2.78 -7.16 -16.12
C ALA A 157 3.75 -6.79 -17.26
N VAL A 158 4.89 -6.18 -16.95
CA VAL A 158 5.95 -5.87 -17.95
C VAL A 158 6.50 -7.15 -18.58
N THR A 159 6.79 -8.18 -17.79
CA THR A 159 7.34 -9.44 -18.32
C THR A 159 6.37 -10.17 -19.24
N ARG A 160 5.07 -9.86 -19.13
CA ARG A 160 4.01 -10.35 -20.03
C ARG A 160 3.73 -9.47 -21.25
N GLY A 161 4.50 -8.40 -21.44
CA GLY A 161 4.35 -7.49 -22.58
C GLY A 161 3.41 -6.31 -22.33
N PHE A 162 2.81 -6.15 -21.14
CA PHE A 162 2.05 -4.95 -20.78
C PHE A 162 2.98 -3.82 -20.32
N ILE A 163 3.90 -3.41 -21.19
CA ILE A 163 5.05 -2.55 -20.85
C ILE A 163 4.61 -1.24 -20.20
N LEU A 164 3.79 -0.44 -20.90
CA LEU A 164 3.38 0.89 -20.41
C LEU A 164 2.59 0.80 -19.10
N LYS A 165 1.60 -0.11 -19.05
CA LYS A 165 0.76 -0.31 -17.86
C LYS A 165 1.60 -0.79 -16.67
N GLY A 166 2.50 -1.74 -16.90
CA GLY A 166 3.36 -2.31 -15.87
C GLY A 166 4.31 -1.27 -15.27
N TRP A 167 5.04 -0.52 -16.10
CA TRP A 167 5.92 0.54 -15.60
C TRP A 167 5.17 1.71 -14.97
N SER A 168 3.97 2.04 -15.45
CA SER A 168 3.10 3.04 -14.80
C SER A 168 2.72 2.59 -13.39
N LEU A 169 2.30 1.33 -13.22
CA LEU A 169 2.00 0.76 -11.91
C LEU A 169 3.22 0.80 -10.99
N VAL A 170 4.42 0.48 -11.49
CA VAL A 170 5.67 0.58 -10.72
C VAL A 170 5.93 2.01 -10.26
N GLY A 171 5.84 3.00 -11.17
CA GLY A 171 6.09 4.40 -10.82
C GLY A 171 5.10 4.95 -9.80
N PHE A 172 3.80 4.72 -9.99
CA PHE A 172 2.78 5.10 -9.01
C PHE A 172 2.98 4.42 -7.66
N SER A 173 3.32 3.13 -7.68
CA SER A 173 3.60 2.37 -6.47
C SER A 173 4.78 2.93 -5.70
N ILE A 174 5.88 3.28 -6.39
CA ILE A 174 7.04 3.93 -5.75
C ILE A 174 6.62 5.26 -5.12
N GLY A 175 5.92 6.11 -5.85
CA GLY A 175 5.52 7.43 -5.33
C GLY A 175 4.61 7.35 -4.11
N LEU A 176 3.55 6.53 -4.18
CA LEU A 176 2.61 6.38 -3.07
C LEU A 176 3.19 5.53 -1.93
N GLY A 177 4.12 4.62 -2.23
CA GLY A 177 4.91 3.93 -1.22
C GLY A 177 5.82 4.88 -0.45
N ILE A 178 6.49 5.82 -1.12
CA ILE A 178 7.28 6.86 -0.47
C ILE A 178 6.37 7.75 0.39
N LEU A 179 5.23 8.18 -0.14
CA LEU A 179 4.25 8.98 0.61
C LEU A 179 3.59 8.22 1.77
N SER A 180 3.79 6.90 1.89
CA SER A 180 3.35 6.11 3.04
C SER A 180 4.43 6.01 4.13
N LYS A 181 5.63 5.49 3.81
CA LYS A 181 6.66 5.18 4.82
C LYS A 181 8.07 5.56 4.39
N GLY A 182 8.19 6.56 3.51
CA GLY A 182 9.46 7.05 3.00
C GLY A 182 10.16 6.05 2.05
N PRO A 183 11.50 6.09 1.94
CA PRO A 183 12.24 5.33 0.93
C PRO A 183 12.23 3.81 1.13
N VAL A 184 11.59 3.30 2.20
CA VAL A 184 11.52 1.87 2.54
C VAL A 184 10.98 1.02 1.38
N ILE A 185 10.12 1.55 0.52
CA ILE A 185 9.60 0.82 -0.64
C ILE A 185 10.70 0.33 -1.59
N PHE A 186 11.81 1.07 -1.69
CA PHE A 186 12.93 0.69 -2.53
C PHE A 186 13.60 -0.61 -2.07
N LEU A 187 13.55 -0.93 -0.76
CA LEU A 187 14.07 -2.19 -0.22
C LEU A 187 13.34 -3.40 -0.81
N PHE A 188 12.09 -3.25 -1.22
CA PHE A 188 11.30 -4.34 -1.79
C PHE A 188 11.30 -4.32 -3.33
N ILE A 189 11.21 -3.14 -3.94
CA ILE A 189 11.07 -3.02 -5.40
C ILE A 189 12.42 -3.14 -6.14
N LEU A 190 13.51 -2.55 -5.61
CA LEU A 190 14.79 -2.55 -6.31
C LEU A 190 15.37 -3.96 -6.49
N PRO A 191 15.36 -4.86 -5.48
CA PRO A 191 15.83 -6.23 -5.69
C PRO A 191 15.05 -6.94 -6.80
N CYS A 192 13.73 -6.76 -6.88
CA CYS A 192 12.91 -7.33 -7.95
C CYS A 192 13.30 -6.78 -9.34
N ILE A 193 13.60 -5.49 -9.46
CA ILE A 193 14.04 -4.86 -10.72
C ILE A 193 15.42 -5.35 -11.13
N ILE A 194 16.38 -5.33 -10.20
CA ILE A 194 17.79 -5.65 -10.45
C ILE A 194 17.94 -7.13 -10.81
N LEU A 195 17.30 -8.00 -10.03
CA LEU A 195 17.39 -9.45 -10.19
C LEU A 195 16.42 -10.01 -11.23
N ALA A 196 15.76 -9.15 -12.02
CA ALA A 196 14.87 -9.55 -13.11
C ALA A 196 15.42 -10.66 -14.00
N PRO A 197 16.69 -10.63 -14.46
CA PRO A 197 17.25 -11.70 -15.27
C PRO A 197 17.22 -13.10 -14.63
N PHE A 198 17.17 -13.20 -13.30
CA PHE A 198 17.22 -14.46 -12.58
C PHE A 198 15.84 -15.09 -12.35
N TRP A 199 14.78 -14.27 -12.22
CA TRP A 199 13.42 -14.77 -11.96
C TRP A 199 12.52 -14.76 -13.19
N THR A 200 12.94 -14.11 -14.29
CA THR A 200 12.20 -14.15 -15.56
C THR A 200 12.65 -15.32 -16.41
N HIS A 201 11.91 -16.43 -16.34
CA HIS A 201 12.22 -17.64 -17.13
C HIS A 201 11.61 -17.65 -18.54
N GLN A 202 10.68 -16.73 -18.83
CA GLN A 202 10.03 -16.63 -20.15
C GLN A 202 10.80 -15.66 -21.04
N LYS A 203 10.85 -15.93 -22.36
CA LYS A 203 11.39 -14.98 -23.33
C LYS A 203 10.54 -13.71 -23.30
N ILE A 204 11.12 -12.63 -22.78
CA ILE A 204 10.49 -11.32 -22.79
C ILE A 204 10.83 -10.66 -24.13
N ASN A 205 9.83 -10.13 -24.83
CA ASN A 205 10.04 -9.23 -25.98
C ASN A 205 10.49 -7.83 -25.51
N TYR A 206 11.41 -7.79 -24.55
CA TYR A 206 11.89 -6.59 -23.89
C TYR A 206 13.37 -6.76 -23.56
N THR A 207 14.22 -5.91 -24.12
CA THR A 207 15.65 -6.00 -23.88
C THR A 207 15.99 -5.51 -22.46
N TRP A 208 17.05 -6.06 -21.87
CA TRP A 208 17.49 -5.66 -20.53
C TRP A 208 17.89 -4.18 -20.46
N SER A 209 18.45 -3.62 -21.53
CA SER A 209 18.71 -2.17 -21.61
C SER A 209 17.41 -1.36 -21.49
N LYS A 210 16.34 -1.74 -22.21
CA LYS A 210 15.03 -1.08 -22.11
C LYS A 210 14.39 -1.30 -20.74
N TRP A 211 14.59 -2.47 -20.14
CA TRP A 211 14.17 -2.76 -18.76
C TRP A 211 14.75 -1.76 -17.77
N TYR A 212 16.07 -1.63 -17.72
CA TYR A 212 16.72 -0.74 -16.76
C TYR A 212 16.47 0.75 -17.06
N LEU A 213 16.36 1.14 -18.33
CA LEU A 213 15.96 2.49 -18.71
C LEU A 213 14.53 2.81 -18.23
N SER A 214 13.59 1.88 -18.43
CA SER A 214 12.20 2.09 -18.03
C SER A 214 12.00 2.03 -16.54
N SER A 215 12.77 1.19 -15.83
CA SER A 215 12.79 1.21 -14.37
C SER A 215 13.30 2.53 -13.84
N PHE A 216 14.33 3.10 -14.47
CA PHE A 216 14.83 4.42 -14.08
C PHE A 216 13.76 5.50 -14.28
N VAL A 217 13.06 5.49 -15.41
CA VAL A 217 11.93 6.41 -15.65
C VAL A 217 10.81 6.20 -14.63
N ALA A 218 10.44 4.96 -14.31
CA ALA A 218 9.41 4.67 -13.30
C ALA A 218 9.83 5.15 -11.90
N ILE A 219 11.10 4.96 -11.51
CA ILE A 219 11.66 5.49 -10.27
C ILE A 219 11.60 7.01 -10.25
N LEU A 220 12.00 7.68 -11.35
CA LEU A 220 11.90 9.14 -11.46
C LEU A 220 10.47 9.63 -11.28
N ILE A 221 9.50 8.98 -11.94
CA ILE A 221 8.07 9.31 -11.77
C ILE A 221 7.65 9.17 -10.30
N GLY A 222 8.02 8.07 -9.65
CA GLY A 222 7.71 7.86 -8.23
C GLY A 222 8.34 8.91 -7.31
N VAL A 223 9.61 9.25 -7.55
CA VAL A 223 10.30 10.32 -6.81
C VAL A 223 9.63 11.67 -7.05
N ILE A 224 9.25 11.99 -8.29
CA ILE A 224 8.52 13.23 -8.61
C ILE A 224 7.20 13.28 -7.83
N ILE A 225 6.41 12.20 -7.80
CA ILE A 225 5.16 12.14 -7.03
C ILE A 225 5.41 12.44 -5.54
N ALA A 226 6.48 11.89 -4.96
CA ALA A 226 6.83 12.17 -3.57
C ALA A 226 7.28 13.63 -3.36
N LEU A 227 8.08 14.17 -4.28
CA LEU A 227 8.59 15.54 -4.23
C LEU A 227 7.48 16.59 -4.43
N LEU A 228 6.42 16.26 -5.17
CA LEU A 228 5.24 17.13 -5.30
C LEU A 228 4.58 17.44 -3.95
N TRP A 229 4.78 16.58 -2.94
CA TRP A 229 4.43 16.89 -1.56
C TRP A 229 5.62 17.43 -0.77
N ALA A 230 6.76 16.72 -0.79
CA ALA A 230 7.86 16.99 0.14
C ALA A 230 8.47 18.39 -0.05
N VAL A 231 8.54 18.90 -1.29
CA VAL A 231 9.08 20.24 -1.56
C VAL A 231 8.15 21.34 -1.00
N PRO A 232 6.87 21.43 -1.38
CA PRO A 232 6.00 22.46 -0.82
C PRO A 232 5.80 22.30 0.70
N ALA A 233 5.72 21.08 1.22
CA ALA A 233 5.62 20.84 2.66
C ALA A 233 6.89 21.28 3.40
N GLY A 234 8.08 21.03 2.85
CA GLY A 234 9.34 21.53 3.40
C GLY A 234 9.38 23.06 3.44
N ILE A 235 8.98 23.72 2.36
CA ILE A 235 8.94 25.20 2.30
C ILE A 235 7.94 25.76 3.32
N HIS A 236 6.75 25.16 3.43
CA HIS A 236 5.70 25.65 4.33
C HIS A 236 5.97 25.36 5.81
N GLY A 237 6.56 24.20 6.12
CA GLY A 237 6.83 23.77 7.49
C GLY A 237 8.04 24.45 8.15
N GLY A 238 8.79 25.27 7.40
CA GLY A 238 9.97 25.97 7.89
C GLY A 238 11.26 25.14 7.84
N ALA A 239 12.39 25.79 8.14
CA ALA A 239 13.72 25.23 7.93
C ALA A 239 13.99 23.94 8.72
N GLU A 240 13.49 23.84 9.96
CA GLU A 240 13.64 22.63 10.78
C GLU A 240 12.85 21.45 10.21
N TYR A 241 11.59 21.68 9.83
CA TYR A 241 10.75 20.65 9.20
C TYR A 241 11.33 20.19 7.87
N GLN A 242 11.77 21.13 7.02
CA GLN A 242 12.44 20.83 5.76
C GLN A 242 13.69 19.98 5.99
N LYS A 243 14.51 20.34 6.98
CA LYS A 243 15.72 19.57 7.30
C LYS A 243 15.36 18.14 7.71
N ALA A 244 14.36 17.98 8.58
CA ALA A 244 13.95 16.68 9.09
C ALA A 244 13.43 15.73 8.00
N ILE A 245 12.58 16.22 7.07
CA ILE A 245 11.98 15.33 6.05
C ILE A 245 12.95 14.93 4.92
N PHE A 246 14.01 15.72 4.68
CA PHE A 246 14.99 15.43 3.62
C PHE A 246 16.28 14.79 4.13
N TRP A 247 16.69 15.07 5.37
CA TRP A 247 18.04 14.73 5.86
C TRP A 247 18.08 13.90 7.14
N GLY A 248 16.97 13.78 7.88
CA GLY A 248 16.94 13.14 9.19
C GLY A 248 17.48 14.06 10.28
#